data_AF-A0A2D6QZ08-F1
#
_entry.id   AF-A0A2D6QZ08-F1
#
_cell.length_a   1.000
_cell.length_b   1.000
_cell.length_c   1.000
_cell.angle_alpha   90.00
_cell.angle_beta   90.00
_cell.angle_gamma   90.00
#
_symmetry.space_group_name_H-M   'P 1'
#
loop_
_entity.id
_entity.type
_entity.pdbx_description
1 polymer ?
#
loop_
_entity_poly.entity_id
_entity_poly.type
_entity_poly.pdbx_seq_one_letter_code
_entity_poly.pdbx_strand_id
1 'polypeptide(L)'
;MVGSQDRGERELAEAMRQGMRRRGEQAFGEYFDRHGRSCALGAAYDGMYLLPADPGKARPQQLDRLFECLEGTVRRCPHAGCRKKLALGVIIVHLNDDHRWTREQIVDWLVGPSVADATH
;
A
#
# COMPACT_ATOMS: atom_id res chain seq x y z
N MET A 1 -4.87 21.27 -11.55
CA MET A 1 -5.59 20.07 -12.01
C MET A 1 -4.95 18.86 -11.36
N VAL A 2 -5.60 18.27 -10.36
CA VAL A 2 -5.13 17.04 -9.72
C VAL A 2 -5.52 15.89 -10.64
N GLY A 3 -4.53 15.21 -11.24
CA GLY A 3 -4.76 14.11 -12.18
C GLY A 3 -5.50 12.95 -11.51
N SER A 4 -6.26 12.17 -12.28
CA SER A 4 -6.99 10.99 -11.81
C SER A 4 -6.10 9.99 -11.06
N GLN A 5 -4.82 9.91 -11.43
CA GLN A 5 -3.82 9.05 -10.79
C GLN A 5 -3.52 9.47 -9.34
N ASP A 6 -3.49 10.77 -9.01
CA ASP A 6 -3.26 11.25 -7.63
C ASP A 6 -4.45 10.93 -6.72
N ARG A 7 -5.67 10.91 -7.26
CA ARG A 7 -6.86 10.52 -6.50
C ARG A 7 -6.81 9.03 -6.11
N GLY A 8 -6.49 8.15 -7.05
CA GLY A 8 -6.39 6.71 -6.80
C GLY A 8 -5.29 6.36 -5.79
N GLU A 9 -4.12 7.02 -5.86
CA GLU A 9 -3.04 6.82 -4.87
C GLU A 9 -3.44 7.29 -3.46
N ARG A 10 -4.19 8.40 -3.34
CA ARG A 10 -4.75 8.86 -2.05
C ARG A 10 -5.79 7.90 -1.48
N GLU A 11 -6.71 7.41 -2.31
CA GLU A 11 -7.72 6.43 -1.91
C GLU A 11 -7.06 5.11 -1.44
N LEU A 12 -6.04 4.65 -2.16
CA LEU A 12 -5.22 3.52 -1.76
C LEU A 12 -4.55 3.75 -0.39
N ALA A 13 -3.94 4.92 -0.19
CA ALA A 13 -3.30 5.27 1.08
C ALA A 13 -4.30 5.34 2.24
N GLU A 14 -5.51 5.87 2.01
CA GLU A 14 -6.59 5.92 2.99
C GLU A 14 -7.03 4.50 3.39
N ALA A 15 -7.21 3.62 2.41
CA ALA A 15 -7.56 2.21 2.65
C ALA A 15 -6.44 1.49 3.44
N MET A 16 -5.17 1.74 3.12
CA MET A 16 -4.05 1.21 3.90
C MET A 16 -4.13 1.64 5.37
N ARG A 17 -4.31 2.95 5.63
CA ARG A 17 -4.45 3.48 6.99
C ARG A 17 -5.61 2.83 7.73
N GLN A 18 -6.74 2.61 7.05
CA GLN A 18 -7.89 1.91 7.63
C GLN A 18 -7.54 0.48 8.05
N GLY A 19 -6.92 -0.31 7.18
CA GLY A 19 -6.52 -1.68 7.50
C GLY A 19 -5.44 -1.74 8.58
N MET A 20 -4.51 -0.78 8.62
CA MET A 20 -3.49 -0.68 9.67
C MET A 20 -4.10 -0.47 11.06
N ARG A 21 -5.18 0.32 11.17
CA ARG A 21 -5.92 0.49 12.43
C ARG A 21 -6.57 -0.80 12.91
N ARG A 22 -7.01 -1.67 11.99
CA ARG A 22 -7.65 -2.95 12.31
C ARG A 22 -6.62 -4.05 12.60
N ARG A 23 -5.49 -4.03 11.87
CA ARG A 23 -4.39 -4.98 11.98
C ARG A 23 -3.11 -4.23 12.30
N GLY A 24 -2.87 -3.99 13.58
CA GLY A 24 -1.76 -3.15 14.06
C GLY A 24 -0.37 -3.66 13.68
N GLU A 25 -0.22 -4.97 13.48
CA GLU A 25 1.07 -5.57 13.12
C GLU A 25 1.24 -5.80 11.61
N GLN A 26 2.46 -5.57 11.13
CA GLN A 26 2.86 -5.74 9.74
C GLN A 26 3.31 -7.19 9.44
N ALA A 27 2.98 -7.67 8.24
CA ALA A 27 3.48 -8.93 7.69
C ALA A 27 4.40 -8.70 6.48
N PHE A 28 5.19 -9.72 6.15
CA PHE A 28 6.14 -9.74 5.05
C PHE A 28 6.02 -11.05 4.26
N GLY A 29 6.16 -10.99 2.94
CA GLY A 29 6.11 -12.14 2.03
C GLY A 29 4.70 -12.70 1.78
N GLU A 30 3.70 -12.27 2.54
CA GLU A 30 2.30 -12.68 2.43
C GLU A 30 1.37 -11.46 2.65
N TYR A 31 0.17 -11.49 2.06
CA TYR A 31 -0.82 -10.43 2.25
C TYR A 31 -1.40 -10.42 3.66
N PHE A 32 -1.74 -11.62 4.14
CA PHE A 32 -2.17 -11.90 5.50
C PHE A 32 -1.44 -13.14 5.96
N ASP A 33 -0.86 -13.10 7.15
CA ASP A 33 -0.24 -14.29 7.74
C ASP A 33 -1.21 -15.01 8.69
N ARG A 34 -0.76 -16.16 9.23
CA ARG A 34 -1.54 -16.97 10.18
C ARG A 34 -1.92 -16.26 11.49
N HIS A 35 -1.27 -15.13 11.79
CA HIS A 35 -1.55 -14.33 12.98
C HIS A 35 -2.50 -13.17 12.68
N GLY A 36 -3.02 -13.10 11.44
CA GLY A 36 -3.91 -12.02 11.00
C GLY A 36 -3.18 -10.69 10.80
N ARG A 37 -1.85 -10.68 10.73
CA ARG A 37 -1.03 -9.50 10.40
C ARG A 37 -1.06 -9.29 8.90
N SER A 38 -0.85 -8.05 8.44
CA SER A 38 -0.97 -7.73 7.01
C SER A 38 0.21 -6.95 6.46
N CYS A 39 0.57 -7.20 5.20
CA CYS A 39 1.51 -6.34 4.48
C CYS A 39 0.82 -5.02 4.06
N ALA A 40 1.55 -4.13 3.38
CA ALA A 40 1.01 -2.89 2.85
C ALA A 40 -0.26 -3.05 1.98
N LEU A 41 -0.23 -3.94 0.97
CA LEU A 41 -1.43 -4.18 0.14
C LEU A 41 -2.51 -4.98 0.88
N GLY A 42 -2.13 -5.87 1.79
CA GLY A 42 -3.08 -6.55 2.68
C GLY A 42 -3.85 -5.56 3.54
N ALA A 43 -3.19 -4.53 4.07
CA ALA A 43 -3.84 -3.47 4.82
C ALA A 43 -4.78 -2.64 3.92
N ALA A 44 -4.40 -2.31 2.69
CA ALA A 44 -5.32 -1.65 1.75
C ALA A 44 -6.59 -2.47 1.52
N TYR A 45 -6.43 -3.78 1.30
CA TYR A 45 -7.55 -4.69 1.07
C TYR A 45 -8.46 -4.80 2.30
N ASP A 46 -7.87 -4.94 3.49
CA ASP A 46 -8.61 -5.03 4.75
C ASP A 46 -9.38 -3.74 5.08
N GLY A 47 -8.78 -2.58 4.80
CA GLY A 47 -9.42 -1.28 4.98
C GLY A 47 -10.58 -1.07 4.01
N MET A 48 -10.48 -1.56 2.77
CA MET A 48 -11.53 -1.40 1.76
C MET A 48 -12.73 -2.33 2.01
N TYR A 49 -12.49 -3.59 2.40
CA TYR A 49 -13.55 -4.61 2.53
C TYR A 49 -13.98 -4.91 3.96
N LEU A 50 -13.31 -4.37 4.97
CA LEU A 50 -13.58 -4.66 6.38
C LEU A 50 -13.59 -6.18 6.69
N LEU A 51 -12.59 -6.90 6.20
CA LEU A 51 -12.55 -8.37 6.26
C LEU A 51 -12.68 -8.90 7.70
N PRO A 52 -13.20 -10.12 7.90
CA PRO A 52 -13.18 -10.80 9.19
C PRO A 52 -11.77 -10.91 9.78
N ALA A 53 -11.66 -11.02 11.10
CA ALA A 53 -10.39 -11.10 11.81
C ALA A 53 -9.49 -12.25 11.30
N ASP A 54 -10.10 -13.37 10.93
CA ASP A 54 -9.46 -14.49 10.21
C ASP A 54 -9.93 -14.53 8.74
N PRO A 55 -9.20 -13.88 7.81
CA PRO A 55 -9.51 -13.95 6.39
C PRO A 55 -9.06 -15.29 5.75
N GLY A 56 -8.44 -16.20 6.50
CA GLY A 56 -7.81 -17.41 5.96
C GLY A 56 -6.75 -17.12 4.89
N LYS A 57 -6.51 -18.08 3.98
CA LYS A 57 -5.64 -17.90 2.80
C LYS A 57 -6.29 -17.09 1.67
N ALA A 58 -7.35 -16.32 1.95
CA ALA A 58 -8.03 -15.56 0.91
C ALA A 58 -7.03 -14.59 0.26
N ARG A 59 -6.55 -14.95 -0.94
CA ARG A 59 -5.85 -14.01 -1.79
C ARG A 59 -6.89 -12.94 -2.18
N PRO A 60 -6.56 -11.65 -2.01
CA PRO A 60 -7.40 -10.59 -2.54
C PRO A 60 -7.65 -10.85 -4.02
N GLN A 61 -8.87 -11.23 -4.38
CA GLN A 61 -9.25 -11.24 -5.79
C GLN A 61 -9.55 -9.79 -6.16
N GLN A 62 -8.98 -9.32 -7.27
CA GLN A 62 -9.35 -8.06 -7.93
C GLN A 62 -8.87 -6.75 -7.28
N LEU A 63 -7.75 -6.74 -6.54
CA LEU A 63 -7.21 -5.49 -5.96
C LEU A 63 -6.93 -4.43 -7.05
N ASP A 64 -6.43 -4.89 -8.20
CA ASP A 64 -6.19 -4.15 -9.43
C ASP A 64 -7.47 -3.53 -10.03
N ARG A 65 -8.64 -4.16 -9.84
CA ARG A 65 -9.93 -3.59 -10.28
C ARG A 65 -10.46 -2.51 -9.34
N LEU A 66 -9.99 -2.49 -8.09
CA LEU A 66 -10.45 -1.52 -7.08
C LEU A 66 -9.60 -0.26 -7.12
N PHE A 67 -8.31 -0.43 -7.34
CA PHE A 67 -7.36 0.66 -7.42
C PHE A 67 -6.66 0.56 -8.77
N GLU A 68 -7.22 1.23 -9.79
CA GLU A 68 -6.65 1.27 -11.14
C GLU A 68 -5.18 1.75 -11.13
N CYS A 69 -4.80 2.56 -10.13
CA CYS A 69 -3.43 3.04 -9.95
C CYS A 69 -2.41 1.91 -9.70
N LEU A 70 -2.83 0.73 -9.20
CA LEU A 70 -1.93 -0.38 -8.90
C LEU A 70 -1.22 -0.92 -10.14
N GLU A 71 -1.94 -1.01 -11.28
CA GLU A 71 -1.39 -1.43 -12.57
C GLU A 71 -1.16 -0.25 -13.51
N GLY A 72 -1.98 0.81 -13.41
CA GLY A 72 -1.94 1.98 -14.28
C GLY A 72 -0.81 2.98 -13.98
N THR A 73 -0.15 2.87 -12.83
CA THR A 73 0.96 3.75 -12.44
C THR A 73 2.27 2.98 -12.34
N VAL A 74 3.32 3.48 -12.98
CA VAL A 74 4.69 2.93 -12.87
C VAL A 74 5.59 3.93 -12.15
N ARG A 75 6.19 3.53 -11.02
CA ARG A 75 7.11 4.37 -10.23
C ARG A 75 8.50 3.75 -10.17
N ARG A 76 9.51 4.58 -9.88
CA ARG A 76 10.87 4.13 -9.54
C ARG A 76 10.95 3.90 -8.03
N CYS A 77 11.71 2.89 -7.62
CA CYS A 77 11.91 2.60 -6.21
C CYS A 77 12.61 3.80 -5.54
N PRO A 78 12.06 4.34 -4.44
CA PRO A 78 12.65 5.46 -3.70
C PRO A 78 13.88 5.08 -2.86
N HIS A 79 14.14 3.79 -2.63
CA HIS A 79 15.25 3.34 -1.80
C HIS A 79 16.61 3.63 -2.46
N ALA A 80 17.55 4.21 -1.72
CA ALA A 80 18.87 4.56 -2.22
C ALA A 80 19.62 3.33 -2.75
N GLY A 81 20.20 3.44 -3.95
CA GLY A 81 20.87 2.32 -4.62
C GLY A 81 19.95 1.32 -5.30
N CYS A 82 18.63 1.37 -5.09
CA CYS A 82 17.68 0.56 -5.83
C CYS A 82 17.34 1.21 -7.19
N ARG A 83 17.41 0.40 -8.26
CA ARG A 83 17.15 0.86 -9.65
C ARG A 83 15.86 0.31 -10.24
N LYS A 84 15.05 -0.41 -9.45
CA LYS A 84 13.81 -1.02 -9.95
C LYS A 84 12.80 0.07 -10.34
N LYS A 85 12.11 -0.16 -11.45
CA LYS A 85 10.97 0.64 -11.94
C LYS A 85 9.85 -0.34 -12.24
N LEU A 86 8.75 -0.24 -11.50
CA LEU A 86 7.71 -1.27 -11.41
C LEU A 86 6.32 -0.62 -11.38
N ALA A 87 5.28 -1.39 -11.72
CA ALA A 87 3.90 -0.99 -11.46
C ALA A 87 3.68 -0.75 -9.95
N LEU A 88 2.74 0.11 -9.60
CA LEU A 88 2.58 0.60 -8.23
C LEU A 88 2.25 -0.52 -7.24
N GLY A 89 1.39 -1.48 -7.60
CA GLY A 89 1.12 -2.63 -6.73
C GLY A 89 2.39 -3.44 -6.46
N VAL A 90 3.17 -3.69 -7.52
CA VAL A 90 4.43 -4.44 -7.41
C VAL A 90 5.48 -3.67 -6.62
N ILE A 91 5.56 -2.35 -6.77
CA ILE A 91 6.55 -1.54 -6.05
C ILE A 91 6.23 -1.42 -4.57
N ILE A 92 4.94 -1.39 -4.19
CA ILE A 92 4.51 -1.42 -2.79
C ILE A 92 4.94 -2.73 -2.13
N VAL A 93 4.70 -3.88 -2.78
CA VAL A 93 5.16 -5.19 -2.29
C VAL A 93 6.69 -5.23 -2.19
N HIS A 94 7.38 -4.72 -3.21
CA HIS A 94 8.84 -4.62 -3.20
C HIS A 94 9.37 -3.77 -2.03
N LEU A 95 8.76 -2.62 -1.76
CA LEU A 95 9.14 -1.77 -0.62
C LEU A 95 8.87 -2.45 0.72
N ASN A 96 7.73 -3.14 0.84
CA ASN A 96 7.37 -3.91 2.03
C ASN A 96 8.36 -5.05 2.28
N ASP A 97 8.64 -5.88 1.28
CA ASP A 97 9.34 -7.14 1.47
C ASP A 97 10.86 -7.02 1.33
N ASP A 98 11.34 -6.36 0.27
CA ASP A 98 12.78 -6.28 -0.03
C ASP A 98 13.46 -5.16 0.78
N HIS A 99 12.76 -4.04 0.98
CA HIS A 99 13.30 -2.87 1.68
C HIS A 99 12.76 -2.69 3.10
N ARG A 100 11.85 -3.57 3.54
CA ARG A 100 11.26 -3.56 4.90
C ARG A 100 10.74 -2.20 5.34
N TRP A 101 10.21 -1.41 4.41
CA TRP A 101 9.52 -0.19 4.77
C TRP A 101 8.30 -0.51 5.63
N THR A 102 8.02 0.36 6.60
CA THR A 102 6.77 0.26 7.35
C THR A 102 5.59 0.65 6.46
N ARG A 103 4.40 0.17 6.81
CA ARG A 103 3.17 0.55 6.11
C ARG A 103 2.96 2.07 6.12
N GLU A 104 3.32 2.75 7.20
CA GLU A 104 3.30 4.21 7.33
C GLU A 104 4.25 4.88 6.33
N GLN A 105 5.50 4.42 6.22
CA GLN A 105 6.46 4.97 5.26
C GLN A 105 5.98 4.83 3.81
N ILE A 106 5.34 3.71 3.47
CA ILE A 106 4.77 3.48 2.15
C ILE A 106 3.59 4.44 1.91
N VAL A 107 2.72 4.62 2.90
CA VAL A 107 1.61 5.58 2.85
C VAL A 107 2.13 7.00 2.61
N ASP A 108 3.13 7.44 3.37
CA ASP A 108 3.70 8.78 3.25
C ASP A 108 4.35 9.00 1.88
N TRP A 109 5.00 7.97 1.33
CA TRP A 109 5.56 8.00 -0.02
C TRP A 109 4.51 8.01 -1.14
N LEU A 110 3.36 7.37 -0.93
CA LEU A 110 2.24 7.40 -1.87
C LEU A 110 1.65 8.81 -1.97
N VAL A 111 1.38 9.46 -0.84
CA VAL A 111 0.74 10.79 -0.83
C VAL A 111 1.73 11.96 -0.97
N GLY A 112 3.03 11.68 -0.81
CA GLY A 112 4.08 12.70 -0.78
C GLY A 112 4.00 13.59 0.47
N PRO A 113 4.94 14.54 0.62
CA PRO A 113 4.83 15.56 1.66
C PRO A 113 3.51 16.31 1.48
N SER A 114 2.78 16.49 2.58
CA SER A 114 1.57 17.32 2.57
C SER A 114 1.98 18.73 2.13
N VAL A 115 1.20 19.36 1.24
CA VAL A 115 1.48 20.74 0.80
C VAL A 115 1.42 21.73 1.97
N ALA A 116 0.95 21.31 3.16
CA ALA A 116 0.93 22.10 4.38
C ALA A 116 2.32 22.29 5.00
N ASP A 117 3.30 21.45 4.66
CA ASP A 117 4.66 21.48 5.25
C ASP A 117 5.70 22.21 4.38
N ALA A 118 5.28 22.79 3.25
CA ALA A 118 6.16 23.50 2.31
C ALA A 118 6.15 25.03 2.49
N THR A 119 5.83 25.52 3.68
CA THR A 119 5.99 26.94 4.04
C THR A 119 7.03 27.05 5.15
N HIS A 120 8.30 27.18 4.77
CA HIS A 120 9.34 27.77 5.61
C HIS A 120 10.44 28.39 4.76
#